data_AF-A0A1C6FCE9-F1
#
_entry.id   AF-A0A1C6FCE9-F1
#
_cell.length_a   1.000
_cell.length_b   1.000
_cell.length_c   1.000
_cell.angle_alpha   90.00
_cell.angle_beta   90.00
_cell.angle_gamma   90.00
#
_symmetry.space_group_name_H-M   'P 1'
#
loop_
_entity.id
_entity.type
_entity.pdbx_description
1 polymer ?
#
loop_
_entity_poly.entity_id
_entity_poly.type
_entity_poly.pdbx_seq_one_letter_code
_entity_poly.pdbx_strand_id
1 'polypeptide(L)'
;MKKCPKCHKNIPSNAKVCPYCGTPQSGYQPMKRTPKRKYAFIYPILIIALVFLPMGISYFFAFNALSDSGINQTATLKTYTKSNQETVVYQYDSLKEFSKNVKNSKKYVNKINNMESSLEKIVGTKNMDSEYLFQITDNNNLYVSVQYDISLDKQNTMSISYDYDLSKESQLQFEYHLNDIQQLDDGYQQLNQQFTKINQIITLFNEKDNQELIQKTLNDLKNNEAEISKETLSHYGKGMTQSKGNDQSSIRIFNYKDTYRLKFSYDSNLNLEKFI
;
A
#
# COMPACT_ATOMS: atom_id res chain seq x y z
N MET A 1 -21.09 -33.77 23.56
CA MET A 1 -20.92 -32.32 23.80
C MET A 1 -19.85 -32.11 24.86
N LYS A 2 -19.16 -30.97 24.87
CA LYS A 2 -18.16 -30.59 25.90
C LYS A 2 -18.44 -29.18 26.43
N LYS A 3 -17.89 -28.81 27.59
CA LYS A 3 -17.99 -27.43 28.11
C LYS A 3 -16.80 -26.59 27.66
N CYS A 4 -17.04 -25.34 27.28
CA CYS A 4 -15.98 -24.39 27.01
C CYS A 4 -15.20 -24.07 28.31
N PRO A 5 -13.85 -24.11 28.31
CA PRO A 5 -13.06 -23.84 29.51
C PRO A 5 -13.15 -22.38 29.98
N LYS A 6 -13.51 -21.42 29.10
CA LYS A 6 -13.59 -19.99 29.46
C LYS A 6 -14.98 -19.53 29.87
N CYS A 7 -16.01 -19.89 29.10
CA CYS A 7 -17.38 -19.41 29.34
C CYS A 7 -18.36 -20.48 29.84
N HIS A 8 -17.88 -21.72 30.01
CA HIS A 8 -18.58 -22.88 30.59
C HIS A 8 -19.90 -23.31 29.89
N LYS A 9 -20.26 -22.65 28.78
CA LYS A 9 -21.37 -23.06 27.91
C LYS A 9 -21.07 -24.39 27.23
N ASN A 10 -22.13 -25.17 27.01
CA ASN A 10 -22.07 -26.43 26.27
C ASN A 10 -21.81 -26.14 24.79
N ILE A 11 -20.83 -26.82 24.21
CA ILE A 11 -20.42 -26.71 22.80
C ILE A 11 -20.31 -28.12 22.17
N PRO A 12 -20.38 -28.24 20.84
CA PRO A 12 -20.13 -29.50 20.14
C PRO A 12 -18.78 -30.11 20.53
N SER A 13 -18.69 -31.43 20.66
CA SER A 13 -17.43 -32.09 21.08
C SER A 13 -16.29 -31.84 20.08
N ASN A 14 -16.62 -31.76 18.79
CA ASN A 14 -15.70 -31.45 17.69
C ASN A 14 -15.43 -29.95 17.48
N ALA A 15 -16.02 -29.06 18.31
CA ALA A 15 -15.78 -27.63 18.19
C ALA A 15 -14.30 -27.31 18.40
N LYS A 16 -13.70 -26.63 17.41
CA LYS A 16 -12.32 -26.15 17.41
C LYS A 16 -12.17 -24.80 18.12
N VAL A 17 -13.21 -23.97 18.07
CA VAL A 17 -13.31 -22.68 18.75
C VAL A 17 -14.70 -22.56 19.39
N CYS A 18 -14.80 -21.97 20.58
CA CYS A 18 -16.09 -21.74 21.23
C CYS A 18 -16.91 -20.69 20.45
N PRO A 19 -18.15 -21.01 20.01
CA PRO A 19 -18.97 -20.06 19.25
C PRO A 19 -19.48 -18.88 20.08
N TYR A 20 -19.45 -18.98 21.41
CA TYR A 20 -19.97 -17.94 22.30
C TYR A 20 -18.93 -16.93 22.77
N CYS A 21 -17.66 -17.32 22.86
CA CYS A 21 -16.61 -16.48 23.43
C CYS A 21 -15.27 -16.53 22.67
N GLY A 22 -15.21 -17.20 21.52
CA GLY A 22 -14.03 -17.26 20.67
C GLY A 22 -12.84 -18.02 21.24
N THR A 23 -12.99 -18.71 22.38
CA THR A 23 -11.87 -19.41 23.02
C THR A 23 -11.47 -20.65 22.21
N PRO A 24 -10.20 -20.78 21.80
CA PRO A 24 -9.67 -21.99 21.19
C PRO A 24 -9.90 -23.22 22.07
N GLN A 25 -10.26 -24.34 21.47
CA GLN A 25 -10.39 -25.61 22.18
C GLN A 25 -9.08 -26.39 22.09
N SER A 26 -8.82 -27.28 23.06
CA SER A 26 -7.60 -28.10 23.09
C SER A 26 -7.37 -28.84 21.76
N GLY A 27 -6.15 -28.77 21.24
CA GLY A 27 -5.77 -29.30 19.92
C GLY A 27 -6.05 -28.36 18.74
N TYR A 28 -6.68 -27.20 18.97
CA TYR A 28 -6.75 -26.15 17.95
C TYR A 28 -5.38 -25.51 17.77
N GLN A 29 -4.71 -25.85 16.68
CA GLN A 29 -3.71 -24.96 16.12
C GLN A 29 -4.44 -23.94 15.25
N PRO A 30 -4.28 -22.62 15.50
CA PRO A 30 -4.73 -21.65 14.52
C PRO A 30 -4.08 -22.03 13.20
N MET A 31 -4.88 -22.14 12.14
CA MET A 31 -4.30 -22.12 10.80
C MET A 31 -3.37 -20.94 10.79
N LYS A 32 -2.06 -21.18 10.58
CA LYS A 32 -1.17 -20.09 10.17
C LYS A 32 -1.91 -19.47 9.00
N ARG A 33 -2.47 -18.29 9.19
CA ARG A 33 -2.81 -17.44 8.07
C ARG A 33 -1.48 -17.33 7.36
N THR A 34 -1.29 -18.05 6.26
CA THR A 34 -0.36 -17.61 5.26
C THR A 34 -0.80 -16.17 5.03
N PRO A 35 0.02 -15.17 5.40
CA PRO A 35 -0.35 -13.79 5.09
C PRO A 35 -0.75 -13.82 3.63
N LYS A 36 -2.00 -13.41 3.33
CA LYS A 36 -2.48 -13.31 1.95
C LYS A 36 -1.35 -12.61 1.20
N ARG A 37 -0.80 -13.37 0.28
CA ARG A 37 0.52 -13.21 -0.32
C ARG A 37 0.94 -11.74 -0.43
N LYS A 38 2.06 -11.39 0.20
CA LYS A 38 2.91 -10.20 -0.06
C LYS A 38 3.52 -10.21 -1.49
N TYR A 39 2.76 -10.64 -2.50
CA TYR A 39 3.24 -10.89 -3.86
C TYR A 39 2.67 -9.89 -4.89
N ALA A 40 1.85 -8.93 -4.46
CA ALA A 40 1.65 -7.69 -5.24
C ALA A 40 2.92 -6.81 -5.23
N PHE A 41 3.79 -6.97 -4.22
CA PHE A 41 5.02 -6.19 -4.05
C PHE A 41 6.25 -6.73 -4.78
N ILE A 42 6.18 -7.92 -5.41
CA ILE A 42 7.36 -8.52 -6.08
C ILE A 42 7.36 -8.19 -7.58
N TYR A 43 6.20 -7.92 -8.19
CA TYR A 43 6.13 -7.61 -9.62
C TYR A 43 6.75 -6.25 -10.00
N PRO A 44 6.55 -5.13 -9.28
CA PRO A 44 7.20 -3.87 -9.65
C PRO A 44 8.72 -3.89 -9.36
N ILE A 45 9.17 -4.57 -8.30
CA ILE A 45 10.61 -4.73 -8.00
C ILE A 45 11.30 -5.65 -9.03
N LEU A 46 10.63 -6.71 -9.51
CA LEU A 46 11.15 -7.53 -10.61
C LEU A 46 11.14 -6.79 -11.96
N ILE A 47 10.16 -5.92 -12.21
CA ILE A 47 10.10 -5.10 -13.43
C ILE A 47 11.24 -4.07 -13.45
N ILE A 48 11.54 -3.39 -12.32
CA ILE A 48 12.68 -2.46 -12.23
C ILE A 48 14.02 -3.19 -12.42
N ALA A 49 14.15 -4.45 -11.96
CA ALA A 49 15.33 -5.28 -12.23
C ALA A 49 15.42 -5.76 -13.70
N LEU A 50 14.28 -5.92 -14.39
CA LEU A 50 14.20 -6.36 -15.79
C LEU A 50 14.47 -5.25 -16.81
N VAL A 51 14.19 -3.99 -16.45
CA VAL A 51 14.44 -2.81 -17.32
C VAL A 51 15.93 -2.44 -17.39
N PHE A 52 16.77 -2.93 -16.45
CA PHE A 52 18.22 -2.66 -16.42
C PHE A 52 19.14 -3.83 -16.81
N LEU A 53 18.60 -4.99 -17.23
CA LEU A 53 19.40 -6.10 -17.75
C LEU A 53 18.96 -6.45 -19.18
N PRO A 54 19.76 -6.13 -20.21
CA PRO A 54 19.46 -6.55 -21.56
C PRO A 54 19.72 -8.06 -21.69
N MET A 55 18.78 -8.73 -22.35
CA MET A 55 18.80 -10.11 -22.85
C MET A 55 18.20 -11.22 -21.96
N GLY A 56 17.05 -11.70 -22.45
CA GLY A 56 16.75 -13.12 -22.56
C GLY A 56 16.05 -13.74 -21.37
N ILE A 57 14.74 -13.96 -21.50
CA ILE A 57 14.06 -15.25 -21.35
C ILE A 57 12.63 -15.06 -21.88
N SER A 58 12.41 -15.56 -23.09
CA SER A 58 11.11 -16.02 -23.55
C SER A 58 10.74 -17.30 -22.80
N TYR A 59 9.44 -17.45 -22.50
CA TYR A 59 8.72 -18.62 -21.97
C TYR A 59 8.64 -18.78 -20.44
N PHE A 60 7.47 -18.46 -19.87
CA PHE A 60 6.49 -19.43 -19.31
C PHE A 60 5.55 -18.74 -18.31
N PHE A 61 4.37 -18.31 -18.75
CA PHE A 61 3.15 -18.38 -17.95
C PHE A 61 1.96 -18.60 -18.88
N ALA A 62 1.66 -19.88 -19.13
CA ALA A 62 0.38 -20.27 -19.69
C ALA A 62 -0.70 -20.13 -18.60
N PHE A 63 -1.32 -18.96 -18.52
CA PHE A 63 -2.62 -18.79 -17.86
C PHE A 63 -3.69 -19.35 -18.80
N ASN A 64 -4.01 -20.63 -18.66
CA ASN A 64 -5.20 -21.19 -19.29
C ASN A 64 -6.41 -20.96 -18.39
N ALA A 65 -7.42 -20.31 -18.99
CA ALA A 65 -8.82 -20.26 -18.60
C ALA A 65 -9.21 -19.35 -17.41
N LEU A 66 -9.18 -18.03 -17.63
CA LEU A 66 -10.45 -17.32 -17.75
C LEU A 66 -10.65 -17.04 -19.23
N SER A 67 -11.35 -17.97 -19.85
CA SER A 67 -11.81 -17.94 -21.23
C SER A 67 -12.51 -16.61 -21.53
N ASP A 68 -12.03 -15.98 -22.60
CA ASP A 68 -12.82 -15.28 -23.60
C ASP A 68 -14.34 -15.31 -23.32
N SER A 69 -14.83 -14.27 -22.65
CA SER A 69 -16.26 -13.99 -22.51
C SER A 69 -16.49 -12.48 -22.59
N GLY A 70 -16.32 -11.95 -23.79
CA GLY A 70 -16.93 -10.68 -24.20
C GLY A 70 -16.11 -9.45 -23.81
N ILE A 71 -15.15 -9.13 -24.68
CA ILE A 71 -14.81 -7.74 -25.00
C ILE A 71 -16.14 -7.00 -25.23
N ASN A 72 -16.44 -5.99 -24.40
CA ASN A 72 -17.66 -5.13 -24.36
C ASN A 72 -18.83 -5.52 -23.43
N GLN A 73 -18.59 -6.00 -22.20
CA GLN A 73 -19.65 -6.04 -21.19
C GLN A 73 -19.70 -4.72 -20.40
N THR A 74 -20.78 -3.97 -20.58
CA THR A 74 -21.01 -2.73 -19.81
C THR A 74 -21.46 -3.06 -18.39
N ALA A 75 -20.63 -2.77 -17.39
CA ALA A 75 -21.00 -2.90 -15.98
C ALA A 75 -21.70 -1.63 -15.46
N THR A 76 -22.51 -1.79 -14.41
CA THR A 76 -23.09 -0.68 -13.66
C THR A 76 -22.87 -0.96 -12.18
N LEU A 77 -22.16 -0.08 -11.50
CA LEU A 77 -21.94 -0.20 -10.05
C LEU A 77 -23.29 -0.02 -9.35
N LYS A 78 -23.66 -0.98 -8.51
CA LYS A 78 -24.86 -0.90 -7.68
C LYS A 78 -24.47 -0.61 -6.23
N THR A 79 -25.46 -0.51 -5.36
CA THR A 79 -25.23 -0.39 -3.92
C THR A 79 -24.48 -1.62 -3.43
N TYR A 80 -23.35 -1.39 -2.75
CA TYR A 80 -22.59 -2.43 -2.09
C TYR A 80 -23.49 -3.26 -1.17
N THR A 81 -23.40 -4.59 -1.29
CA THR A 81 -24.09 -5.53 -0.42
C THR A 81 -23.06 -6.31 0.37
N LYS A 82 -23.08 -6.18 1.70
CA LYS A 82 -22.10 -6.86 2.56
C LYS A 82 -22.18 -8.38 2.38
N SER A 83 -21.04 -9.01 2.11
CA SER A 83 -20.92 -10.46 1.96
C SER A 83 -19.73 -11.01 2.75
N ASN A 84 -19.80 -12.29 3.14
CA ASN A 84 -18.67 -13.00 3.75
C ASN A 84 -17.71 -13.58 2.71
N GLN A 85 -18.11 -13.60 1.44
CA GLN A 85 -17.34 -14.07 0.29
C GLN A 85 -17.63 -13.16 -0.90
N GLU A 86 -16.58 -12.71 -1.57
CA GLU A 86 -16.68 -11.85 -2.75
C GLU A 86 -15.86 -12.48 -3.87
N THR A 87 -16.42 -12.48 -5.07
CA THR A 87 -15.74 -12.95 -6.28
C THR A 87 -15.61 -11.80 -7.25
N VAL A 88 -14.41 -11.58 -7.80
CA VAL A 88 -14.20 -10.57 -8.85
C VAL A 88 -14.91 -11.02 -10.12
N VAL A 89 -15.78 -10.17 -10.65
CA VAL A 89 -16.56 -10.41 -11.89
C VAL A 89 -16.03 -9.57 -13.04
N TYR A 90 -15.53 -8.36 -12.75
CA TYR A 90 -14.90 -7.49 -13.75
C TYR A 90 -13.57 -6.95 -13.24
N GLN A 91 -12.61 -6.80 -14.14
CA GLN A 91 -11.30 -6.21 -13.86
C GLN A 91 -10.89 -5.26 -15.00
N TYR A 92 -10.31 -4.12 -14.64
CA TYR A 92 -9.75 -3.15 -15.58
C TYR A 92 -8.41 -2.65 -15.05
N ASP A 93 -7.43 -2.48 -15.93
CA ASP A 93 -6.06 -2.04 -15.60
C ASP A 93 -5.76 -0.60 -16.03
N SER A 94 -6.76 0.10 -16.58
CA SER A 94 -6.63 1.51 -16.97
C SER A 94 -7.89 2.31 -16.68
N LEU A 95 -7.70 3.60 -16.37
CA LEU A 95 -8.79 4.57 -16.20
C LEU A 95 -9.69 4.65 -17.44
N LYS A 96 -9.09 4.56 -18.64
CA LYS A 96 -9.80 4.65 -19.93
C LYS A 96 -10.76 3.48 -20.11
N GLU A 97 -10.32 2.25 -19.85
CA GLU A 97 -11.17 1.07 -19.97
C GLU A 97 -12.25 1.04 -18.90
N PHE A 98 -11.90 1.35 -17.66
CA PHE A 98 -12.87 1.45 -16.58
C PHE A 98 -13.95 2.49 -16.91
N SER A 99 -13.55 3.68 -17.38
CA SER A 99 -14.48 4.74 -17.76
C SER A 99 -15.41 4.34 -18.90
N LYS A 100 -14.88 3.67 -19.93
CA LYS A 100 -15.65 3.23 -21.10
C LYS A 100 -16.66 2.14 -20.75
N ASN A 101 -16.27 1.18 -19.90
CA ASN A 101 -17.05 -0.04 -19.67
C ASN A 101 -17.95 0.03 -18.43
N VAL A 102 -17.82 1.05 -17.57
CA VAL A 102 -18.61 1.16 -16.33
C VAL A 102 -19.43 2.46 -16.34
N LYS A 103 -20.76 2.36 -16.44
CA LYS A 103 -21.66 3.53 -16.72
C LYS A 103 -21.55 4.68 -15.72
N ASN A 104 -21.40 4.37 -14.44
CA ASN A 104 -21.36 5.33 -13.34
C ASN A 104 -19.96 5.48 -12.72
N SER A 105 -18.92 5.21 -13.51
CA SER A 105 -17.50 5.35 -13.14
C SER A 105 -17.05 6.80 -12.97
N LYS A 106 -17.74 7.77 -13.59
CA LYS A 106 -17.30 9.17 -13.73
C LYS A 106 -16.83 9.81 -12.42
N LYS A 107 -17.50 9.53 -11.30
CA LYS A 107 -17.12 10.09 -9.99
C LYS A 107 -15.73 9.61 -9.51
N TYR A 108 -15.42 8.33 -9.70
CA TYR A 108 -14.12 7.74 -9.33
C TYR A 108 -13.01 8.23 -10.25
N VAL A 109 -13.28 8.21 -11.57
CA VAL A 109 -12.34 8.69 -12.59
C VAL A 109 -12.01 10.17 -12.35
N ASN A 110 -13.00 11.01 -12.04
CA ASN A 110 -12.77 12.41 -11.73
C ASN A 110 -11.95 12.62 -10.46
N LYS A 111 -12.18 11.83 -9.39
CA LYS A 111 -11.40 11.93 -8.15
C LYS A 111 -9.93 11.60 -8.42
N ILE A 112 -9.65 10.51 -9.15
CA ILE A 112 -8.28 10.11 -9.52
C ILE A 112 -7.62 11.19 -10.40
N ASN A 113 -8.28 11.63 -11.48
CA ASN A 113 -7.75 12.68 -12.36
C ASN A 113 -7.43 13.99 -11.61
N ASN A 114 -8.26 14.38 -10.64
CA ASN A 114 -8.03 15.57 -9.82
C ASN A 114 -6.83 15.41 -8.88
N MET A 115 -6.66 14.21 -8.29
CA MET A 115 -5.51 13.87 -7.46
C MET A 115 -4.23 13.88 -8.30
N GLU A 116 -4.23 13.23 -9.47
CA GLU A 116 -3.10 13.21 -10.41
C GLU A 116 -2.74 14.62 -10.88
N SER A 117 -3.71 15.42 -11.30
CA SER A 117 -3.47 16.81 -11.70
C SER A 117 -2.85 17.65 -10.57
N SER A 118 -3.16 17.33 -9.32
CA SER A 118 -2.57 18.02 -8.16
C SER A 118 -1.17 17.49 -7.85
N LEU A 119 -0.96 16.17 -7.97
CA LEU A 119 0.33 15.53 -7.80
C LEU A 119 1.33 15.98 -8.85
N GLU A 120 0.93 16.04 -10.13
CA GLU A 120 1.76 16.52 -11.25
C GLU A 120 2.24 17.96 -11.04
N LYS A 121 1.42 18.83 -10.43
CA LYS A 121 1.85 20.20 -10.09
C LYS A 121 2.96 20.22 -9.04
N ILE A 122 3.02 19.19 -8.19
CA ILE A 122 4.01 19.08 -7.12
C ILE A 122 5.30 18.39 -7.62
N VAL A 123 5.18 17.32 -8.42
CA VAL A 123 6.32 16.46 -8.81
C VAL A 123 6.78 16.61 -10.26
N GLY A 124 5.93 17.18 -11.13
CA GLY A 124 6.14 17.29 -12.57
C GLY A 124 5.70 16.03 -13.33
N THR A 125 4.95 16.22 -14.42
CA THR A 125 4.33 15.14 -15.21
C THR A 125 5.34 14.13 -15.81
N LYS A 126 6.55 14.57 -16.18
CA LYS A 126 7.55 13.70 -16.83
C LYS A 126 8.18 12.65 -15.90
N ASN A 127 7.90 12.74 -14.62
CA ASN A 127 8.57 11.98 -13.58
C ASN A 127 7.67 10.89 -12.99
N MET A 128 6.44 10.73 -13.47
CA MET A 128 5.40 9.91 -12.84
C MET A 128 4.96 8.79 -13.77
N ASP A 129 5.18 7.55 -13.33
CA ASP A 129 4.58 6.35 -13.91
C ASP A 129 3.40 5.93 -13.03
N SER A 130 2.28 5.54 -13.65
CA SER A 130 1.03 5.25 -12.94
C SER A 130 0.46 3.90 -13.33
N GLU A 131 0.07 3.11 -12.34
CA GLU A 131 -0.60 1.82 -12.51
C GLU A 131 -1.97 1.84 -11.84
N TYR A 132 -2.96 1.23 -12.48
CA TYR A 132 -4.33 1.17 -11.99
C TYR A 132 -4.83 -0.26 -11.94
N LEU A 133 -5.66 -0.54 -10.94
CA LEU A 133 -6.44 -1.77 -10.88
C LEU A 133 -7.83 -1.46 -10.34
N PHE A 134 -8.84 -1.74 -11.16
CA PHE A 134 -10.25 -1.66 -10.78
C PHE A 134 -10.82 -3.07 -10.77
N GLN A 135 -11.42 -3.50 -9.67
CA GLN A 135 -12.12 -4.78 -9.59
C GLN A 135 -13.54 -4.58 -9.09
N ILE A 136 -14.51 -5.16 -9.80
CA ILE A 136 -15.92 -5.14 -9.41
C ILE A 136 -16.31 -6.57 -9.05
N THR A 137 -16.91 -6.73 -7.88
CA THR A 137 -17.32 -8.04 -7.38
C THR A 137 -18.79 -8.36 -7.67
N ASP A 138 -19.15 -9.62 -7.48
CA ASP A 138 -20.52 -10.15 -7.55
C ASP A 138 -21.49 -9.48 -6.55
N ASN A 139 -20.98 -8.98 -5.43
CA ASN A 139 -21.75 -8.21 -4.44
C ASN A 139 -21.72 -6.68 -4.64
N ASN A 140 -21.29 -6.22 -5.82
CA ASN A 140 -21.20 -4.81 -6.22
C ASN A 140 -20.22 -4.00 -5.39
N ASN A 141 -19.21 -4.66 -4.83
CA ASN A 141 -18.06 -3.96 -4.29
C ASN A 141 -17.17 -3.44 -5.42
N LEU A 142 -16.47 -2.34 -5.17
CA LEU A 142 -15.49 -1.77 -6.08
C LEU A 142 -14.18 -1.62 -5.31
N TYR A 143 -13.19 -2.38 -5.74
CA TYR A 143 -11.81 -2.20 -5.36
C TYR A 143 -11.11 -1.31 -6.38
N VAL A 144 -10.39 -0.32 -5.88
CA VAL A 144 -9.54 0.59 -6.66
C VAL A 144 -8.17 0.55 -6.02
N SER A 145 -7.15 0.18 -6.78
CA SER A 145 -5.75 0.37 -6.41
C SER A 145 -5.10 1.30 -7.42
N VAL A 146 -4.44 2.34 -6.94
CA VAL A 146 -3.68 3.26 -7.76
C VAL A 146 -2.27 3.35 -7.19
N GLN A 147 -1.28 3.14 -8.06
CA GLN A 147 0.13 3.22 -7.71
C GLN A 147 0.82 4.26 -8.57
N TYR A 148 1.65 5.08 -7.93
CA TYR A 148 2.47 6.08 -8.59
C TYR A 148 3.93 5.83 -8.23
N ASP A 149 4.76 5.62 -9.23
CA ASP A 149 6.22 5.60 -9.09
C ASP A 149 6.78 6.88 -9.67
N ILE A 150 7.53 7.62 -8.84
CA ILE A 150 7.96 8.99 -9.14
C ILE A 150 9.48 9.08 -9.06
N SER A 151 10.12 9.36 -10.18
CA SER A 151 11.56 9.64 -10.25
C SER A 151 11.84 11.07 -9.80
N LEU A 152 12.62 11.25 -8.74
CA LEU A 152 12.96 12.59 -8.24
C LEU A 152 14.26 13.10 -8.87
N ASP A 153 15.22 12.18 -9.02
CA ASP A 153 16.46 12.35 -9.77
C ASP A 153 16.96 10.97 -10.22
N LYS A 154 18.26 10.82 -10.52
CA LYS A 154 18.84 9.55 -11.00
C LYS A 154 18.88 8.45 -9.94
N GLN A 155 18.82 8.79 -8.66
CA GLN A 155 19.07 7.89 -7.53
C GLN A 155 17.86 7.82 -6.58
N ASN A 156 17.07 8.90 -6.49
CA ASN A 156 16.02 9.03 -5.51
C ASN A 156 14.63 8.83 -6.13
N THR A 157 13.78 8.09 -5.42
CA THR A 157 12.44 7.74 -5.88
C THR A 157 11.41 7.98 -4.80
N MET A 158 10.17 8.20 -5.22
CA MET A 158 9.01 8.29 -4.35
C MET A 158 7.94 7.36 -4.91
N SER A 159 7.29 6.59 -4.04
CA SER A 159 6.21 5.68 -4.43
C SER A 159 4.98 5.93 -3.58
N ILE A 160 3.80 5.93 -4.21
CA ILE A 160 2.53 6.15 -3.54
C ILE A 160 1.59 5.02 -3.93
N SER A 161 1.08 4.28 -2.95
CA SER A 161 0.03 3.29 -3.13
C SER A 161 -1.23 3.74 -2.43
N TYR A 162 -2.33 3.79 -3.17
CA TYR A 162 -3.63 4.18 -2.69
C TYR A 162 -4.66 3.10 -3.00
N ASP A 163 -5.15 2.44 -1.95
CA ASP A 163 -6.15 1.39 -2.05
C ASP A 163 -7.48 1.88 -1.48
N TYR A 164 -8.54 1.64 -2.24
CA TYR A 164 -9.92 1.98 -1.90
C TYR A 164 -10.89 0.82 -2.14
N ASP A 165 -11.77 0.61 -1.17
CA ASP A 165 -12.89 -0.32 -1.22
C ASP A 165 -14.20 0.41 -0.78
N LEU A 166 -15.31 0.22 -1.51
CA LEU A 166 -16.65 0.72 -1.15
C LEU A 166 -17.15 0.25 0.22
N SER A 167 -16.59 -0.84 0.76
CA SER A 167 -16.84 -1.36 2.11
C SER A 167 -16.34 -0.45 3.24
N LYS A 168 -15.71 0.68 2.88
CA LYS A 168 -15.10 1.70 3.75
C LYS A 168 -13.70 1.35 4.26
N GLU A 169 -13.00 0.42 3.60
CA GLU A 169 -11.59 0.14 3.86
C GLU A 169 -10.71 0.89 2.86
N SER A 170 -9.74 1.67 3.35
CA SER A 170 -8.75 2.32 2.51
C SER A 170 -7.45 2.48 3.22
N GLN A 171 -6.41 2.44 2.42
CA GLN A 171 -5.06 2.55 2.89
C GLN A 171 -4.28 3.45 1.95
N LEU A 172 -3.52 4.36 2.55
CA LEU A 172 -2.47 5.10 1.89
C LEU A 172 -1.13 4.53 2.36
N GLN A 173 -0.24 4.26 1.42
CA GLN A 173 1.18 4.05 1.67
C GLN A 173 1.98 5.03 0.83
N PHE A 174 2.87 5.75 1.47
CA PHE A 174 3.80 6.67 0.85
C PHE A 174 5.21 6.25 1.22
N GLU A 175 6.12 6.19 0.27
CA GLU A 175 7.53 5.93 0.52
C GLU A 175 8.40 6.92 -0.26
N TYR A 176 9.48 7.35 0.38
CA TYR A 176 10.49 8.22 -0.20
C TYR A 176 11.85 7.59 0.05
N HIS A 177 12.57 7.27 -1.02
CA HIS A 177 13.83 6.54 -1.01
C HIS A 177 14.98 7.48 -1.37
N LEU A 178 15.95 7.55 -0.46
CA LEU A 178 17.24 8.18 -0.67
C LEU A 178 18.33 7.13 -0.77
N ASN A 179 19.12 7.18 -1.84
CA ASN A 179 20.21 6.26 -2.08
C ASN A 179 21.56 6.99 -2.04
N ASP A 180 22.64 6.21 -1.91
CA ASP A 180 24.04 6.68 -1.97
C ASP A 180 24.37 7.83 -0.99
N ILE A 181 23.79 7.79 0.21
CA ILE A 181 23.98 8.81 1.26
C ILE A 181 25.29 8.54 2.00
N GLN A 182 26.26 9.46 1.94
CA GLN A 182 27.56 9.28 2.60
C GLN A 182 27.47 9.45 4.12
N GLN A 183 26.78 10.50 4.58
CA GLN A 183 26.59 10.78 6.00
C GLN A 183 25.10 10.85 6.33
N LEU A 184 24.71 10.36 7.50
CA LEU A 184 23.30 10.37 7.91
C LEU A 184 22.74 11.80 8.03
N ASP A 185 23.57 12.79 8.38
CA ASP A 185 23.16 14.20 8.35
C ASP A 185 22.75 14.64 6.93
N ASP A 186 23.49 14.25 5.87
CA ASP A 186 23.11 14.57 4.48
C ASP A 186 21.71 14.02 4.17
N GLY A 187 21.44 12.78 4.58
CA GLY A 187 20.13 12.15 4.43
C GLY A 187 19.03 12.88 5.19
N TYR A 188 19.31 13.32 6.42
CA TYR A 188 18.39 14.16 7.19
C TYR A 188 18.13 15.50 6.50
N GLN A 189 19.16 16.22 6.07
CA GLN A 189 19.01 17.51 5.41
C GLN A 189 18.20 17.39 4.11
N GLN A 190 18.45 16.36 3.30
CA GLN A 190 17.69 16.11 2.08
C GLN A 190 16.21 15.82 2.38
N LEU A 191 15.89 14.96 3.35
CA LEU A 191 14.50 14.71 3.74
C LEU A 191 13.83 15.97 4.31
N ASN A 192 14.55 16.73 5.13
CA ASN A 192 14.05 17.95 5.77
C ASN A 192 13.77 19.06 4.74
N GLN A 193 14.59 19.18 3.69
CA GLN A 193 14.33 20.08 2.55
C GLN A 193 13.05 19.70 1.79
N GLN A 194 12.73 18.41 1.71
CA GLN A 194 11.53 17.91 1.03
C GLN A 194 10.30 17.82 1.94
N PHE A 195 10.44 18.16 3.23
CA PHE A 195 9.39 18.01 4.24
C PHE A 195 8.04 18.60 3.81
N THR A 196 8.04 19.87 3.36
CA THR A 196 6.81 20.54 2.93
C THR A 196 6.16 19.84 1.76
N LYS A 197 6.97 19.38 0.79
CA LYS A 197 6.50 18.66 -0.40
C LYS A 197 5.91 17.29 -0.02
N ILE A 198 6.61 16.54 0.84
CA ILE A 198 6.16 15.25 1.37
C ILE A 198 4.80 15.42 2.09
N ASN A 199 4.70 16.41 2.98
CA ASN A 199 3.45 16.67 3.70
C ASN A 199 2.32 17.05 2.75
N GLN A 200 2.56 17.93 1.78
CA GLN A 200 1.57 18.31 0.77
C GLN A 200 1.04 17.10 0.01
N ILE A 201 1.94 16.21 -0.44
CA ILE A 201 1.56 14.99 -1.17
C ILE A 201 0.71 14.09 -0.28
N ILE A 202 1.15 13.77 0.94
CA ILE A 202 0.39 12.90 1.84
C ILE A 202 -1.01 13.48 2.11
N THR A 203 -1.10 14.80 2.35
CA THR A 203 -2.36 15.52 2.57
C THR A 203 -3.30 15.45 1.35
N LEU A 204 -2.81 15.38 0.11
CA LEU A 204 -3.67 15.18 -1.06
C LEU A 204 -4.49 13.89 -0.98
N PHE A 205 -3.94 12.84 -0.35
CA PHE A 205 -4.57 11.52 -0.28
C PHE A 205 -5.36 11.29 1.00
N ASN A 206 -4.85 11.78 2.14
CA ASN A 206 -5.48 11.53 3.44
C ASN A 206 -6.28 12.71 4.00
N GLU A 207 -6.22 13.88 3.36
CA GLU A 207 -6.92 15.12 3.76
C GLU A 207 -6.63 15.57 5.21
N LYS A 208 -5.49 15.16 5.77
CA LYS A 208 -5.04 15.52 7.13
C LYS A 208 -3.75 16.32 7.07
N ASP A 209 -3.55 17.19 8.05
CA ASP A 209 -2.23 17.77 8.31
C ASP A 209 -1.36 16.78 9.09
N ASN A 210 -0.20 16.43 8.54
CA ASN A 210 0.70 15.40 9.07
C ASN A 210 2.04 15.98 9.53
N GLN A 211 2.21 17.30 9.49
CA GLN A 211 3.48 17.97 9.76
C GLN A 211 4.10 17.55 11.09
N GLU A 212 3.32 17.55 12.17
CA GLU A 212 3.79 17.20 13.51
C GLU A 212 4.37 15.77 13.55
N LEU A 213 3.68 14.81 12.93
CA LEU A 213 4.07 13.40 12.95
C LEU A 213 5.32 13.15 12.09
N ILE A 214 5.36 13.75 10.90
CA ILE A 214 6.50 13.67 9.99
C ILE A 214 7.73 14.33 10.62
N GLN A 215 7.57 15.52 11.20
CA GLN A 215 8.68 16.25 11.83
C GLN A 215 9.25 15.50 13.05
N LYS A 216 8.40 14.89 13.88
CA LYS A 216 8.85 14.02 14.98
C LYS A 216 9.73 12.88 14.46
N THR A 217 9.32 12.25 13.35
CA THR A 217 10.09 11.16 12.73
C THR A 217 11.45 11.64 12.21
N LEU A 218 11.50 12.81 11.57
CA LEU A 218 12.76 13.42 11.10
C LEU A 218 13.67 13.82 12.27
N ASN A 219 13.10 14.36 13.34
CA ASN A 219 13.86 14.74 14.52
C ASN A 219 14.45 13.51 15.24
N ASP A 220 13.73 12.38 15.25
CA ASP A 220 14.29 11.15 15.78
C ASP A 220 15.54 10.76 14.99
N LEU A 221 15.51 10.80 13.65
CA LEU A 221 16.69 10.51 12.81
C LEU A 221 17.87 11.36 13.25
N LYS A 222 17.65 12.67 13.39
CA LYS A 222 18.70 13.61 13.78
C LYS A 222 19.24 13.34 15.18
N ASN A 223 18.36 13.05 16.14
CA ASN A 223 18.74 12.83 17.54
C ASN A 223 19.52 11.53 17.76
N ASN A 224 19.28 10.51 16.92
CA ASN A 224 19.93 9.20 17.04
C ASN A 224 21.12 9.03 16.08
N GLU A 225 21.44 10.03 15.26
CA GLU A 225 22.47 9.99 14.22
C GLU A 225 23.82 9.43 14.73
N ALA A 226 24.31 9.99 15.84
CA ALA A 226 25.61 9.63 16.41
C ALA A 226 25.67 8.20 16.97
N GLU A 227 24.54 7.64 17.39
CA GLU A 227 24.44 6.25 17.84
C GLU A 227 24.41 5.32 16.63
N ILE A 228 23.57 5.63 15.64
CA ILE A 228 23.39 4.83 14.42
C ILE A 228 24.70 4.72 13.64
N SER A 229 25.47 5.81 13.53
CA SER A 229 26.76 5.83 12.82
C SER A 229 27.84 4.96 13.49
N LYS A 230 27.68 4.59 14.76
CA LYS A 230 28.62 3.70 15.48
C LYS A 230 28.21 2.24 15.42
N GLU A 231 26.98 1.94 15.01
CA GLU A 231 26.43 0.60 14.99
C GLU A 231 26.70 -0.12 13.66
N THR A 232 26.90 -1.43 13.74
CA THR A 232 26.80 -2.28 12.56
C THR A 232 25.32 -2.56 12.27
N LEU A 233 24.76 -1.90 11.25
CA LEU A 233 23.36 -2.12 10.88
C LEU A 233 23.16 -3.52 10.30
N SER A 234 22.11 -4.20 10.76
CA SER A 234 21.70 -5.51 10.23
C SER A 234 21.21 -5.41 8.78
N HIS A 235 21.05 -6.56 8.11
CA HIS A 235 20.41 -6.61 6.79
C HIS A 235 18.99 -6.03 6.76
N TYR A 236 18.31 -5.94 7.90
CA TYR A 236 16.98 -5.35 8.02
C TYR A 236 17.00 -3.83 8.27
N GLY A 237 18.19 -3.26 8.46
CA GLY A 237 18.39 -1.85 8.81
C GLY A 237 18.05 -1.52 10.26
N LYS A 238 18.08 -0.23 10.60
CA LYS A 238 17.55 0.34 11.85
C LYS A 238 16.37 1.24 11.51
N GLY A 239 15.26 1.03 12.21
CA GLY A 239 13.97 1.68 11.93
C GLY A 239 13.50 2.49 13.12
N MET A 240 12.88 3.64 12.82
CA MET A 240 12.36 4.58 13.80
C MET A 240 10.94 4.93 13.36
N THR A 241 9.98 4.82 14.27
CA THR A 241 8.57 4.89 13.93
C THR A 241 7.83 5.77 14.93
N GLN A 242 7.04 6.68 14.40
CA GLN A 242 6.07 7.49 15.12
C GLN A 242 4.66 7.13 14.68
N SER A 243 3.71 7.15 15.61
CA SER A 243 2.31 6.81 15.32
C SER A 243 1.35 7.77 15.99
N LYS A 244 0.25 8.10 15.30
CA LYS A 244 -0.85 8.92 15.82
C LYS A 244 -2.16 8.37 15.29
N GLY A 245 -2.89 7.64 16.13
CA GLY A 245 -4.14 6.99 15.73
C GLY A 245 -3.92 5.95 14.63
N ASN A 246 -4.53 6.19 13.46
CA ASN A 246 -4.43 5.31 12.28
C ASN A 246 -3.23 5.63 11.38
N ASP A 247 -2.43 6.62 11.74
CA ASP A 247 -1.37 7.17 10.92
C ASP A 247 0.00 6.78 11.52
N GLN A 248 0.92 6.33 10.68
CA GLN A 248 2.26 5.93 11.05
C GLN A 248 3.26 6.60 10.11
N SER A 249 4.31 7.20 10.68
CA SER A 249 5.44 7.76 9.95
C SER A 249 6.71 7.05 10.43
N SER A 250 7.61 6.70 9.51
CA SER A 250 8.83 5.98 9.86
C SER A 250 10.00 6.31 8.95
N ILE A 251 11.20 6.16 9.48
CA ILE A 251 12.44 6.17 8.70
C ILE A 251 13.16 4.87 8.96
N ARG A 252 13.64 4.24 7.90
CA ARG A 252 14.52 3.07 7.97
C ARG A 252 15.82 3.35 7.26
N ILE A 253 16.91 2.98 7.92
CA ILE A 253 18.28 3.21 7.48
C ILE A 253 18.91 1.85 7.21
N PHE A 254 19.54 1.70 6.05
CA PHE A 254 20.23 0.49 5.64
C PHE A 254 21.69 0.80 5.33
N ASN A 255 22.58 -0.11 5.70
CA ASN A 255 23.94 -0.11 5.17
C ASN A 255 23.92 -0.60 3.71
N TYR A 256 24.64 0.11 2.84
CA TYR A 256 24.85 -0.27 1.46
C TYR A 256 26.27 0.08 1.02
N LYS A 257 27.14 -0.93 1.03
CA LYS A 257 28.58 -0.75 0.83
C LYS A 257 29.11 0.29 1.85
N ASP A 258 29.77 1.34 1.37
CA ASP A 258 30.33 2.44 2.18
C ASP A 258 29.37 3.64 2.34
N THR A 259 28.09 3.45 1.98
CA THR A 259 27.04 4.48 2.06
C THR A 259 25.79 3.96 2.77
N TYR A 260 24.84 4.85 3.01
CA TYR A 260 23.53 4.55 3.54
C TYR A 260 22.44 4.63 2.46
N ARG A 261 21.37 3.86 2.68
CA ARG A 261 20.08 4.07 2.03
C ARG A 261 19.05 4.41 3.09
N LEU A 262 18.27 5.46 2.87
CA LEU A 262 17.21 5.89 3.77
C LEU A 262 15.87 5.69 3.07
N LYS A 263 14.92 5.12 3.79
CA LYS A 263 13.53 4.99 3.37
C LYS A 263 12.67 5.71 4.40
N PHE A 264 12.12 6.86 4.02
CA PHE A 264 11.00 7.46 4.75
C PHE A 264 9.70 6.79 4.29
N SER A 265 8.79 6.51 5.21
CA SER A 265 7.50 5.91 4.90
C SER A 265 6.39 6.50 5.74
N TYR A 266 5.22 6.67 5.14
CA TYR A 266 4.00 7.07 5.82
C TYR A 266 2.86 6.14 5.43
N ASP A 267 2.23 5.51 6.43
CA ASP A 267 1.09 4.61 6.27
C ASP A 267 -0.13 5.23 6.97
N SER A 268 -1.30 5.18 6.34
CA SER A 268 -2.54 5.66 6.94
C SER A 268 -3.73 4.79 6.57
N ASN A 269 -4.48 4.35 7.58
CA ASN A 269 -5.81 3.78 7.37
C ASN A 269 -6.84 4.91 7.34
N LEU A 270 -7.46 5.08 6.17
CA LEU A 270 -8.34 6.20 5.89
C LEU A 270 -9.78 5.89 6.29
N ASN A 271 -10.45 6.85 6.92
CA ASN A 271 -11.87 6.74 7.22
C ASN A 271 -12.68 7.42 6.10
N LEU A 272 -13.29 6.61 5.24
CA LEU A 272 -13.76 7.01 3.91
C LEU A 272 -15.21 7.48 3.85
N GLU A 273 -15.71 8.16 4.86
CA GLU A 273 -16.96 8.90 4.66
C GLU A 273 -16.85 9.96 3.53
N LYS A 274 -15.65 10.17 2.95
CA LYS A 274 -15.31 11.23 2.01
C LYS A 274 -14.59 10.83 0.71
N PHE A 275 -14.43 9.54 0.37
CA PHE A 275 -13.76 9.20 -0.92
C PHE A 275 -14.56 9.68 -2.14
N ILE A 276 -15.88 9.75 -1.97
CA ILE A 276 -16.86 10.18 -2.96
C ILE A 276 -17.61 11.37 -2.40
#